data_AF-A0A495XZY7-F1
#
_entry.id   AF-A0A495XZY7-F1
#
_cell.length_a   1.000
_cell.length_b   1.000
_cell.length_c   1.000
_cell.angle_alpha   90.00
_cell.angle_beta   90.00
_cell.angle_gamma   90.00
#
_symmetry.space_group_name_H-M   'P 1'
#
loop_
_entity.id
_entity.type
_entity.pdbx_description
1 polymer ?
#
loop_
_entity_poly.entity_id
_entity_poly.type
_entity_poly.pdbx_seq_one_letter_code
_entity_poly.pdbx_strand_id
1 'polypeptide(L)'
;MAGGAGRGVSHPLPPTPPARQHCWVTGVPGARGPHPGLVLEWRRAGDGAWEALVVFVVEAQQAAVQQWLPPSSLTPVGRSSRV
;
A
#
# COMPACT_ATOMS: atom_id res chain seq x y z
N MET A 1 -9.41 9.14 52.10
CA MET A 1 -7.96 8.96 51.88
C MET A 1 -7.76 7.51 51.45
N ALA A 2 -7.28 7.09 50.28
CA ALA A 2 -6.74 7.74 49.09
C ALA A 2 -7.00 6.78 47.91
N GLY A 3 -7.31 7.32 46.72
CA GLY A 3 -7.42 6.55 45.48
C GLY A 3 -6.03 6.28 44.90
N GLY A 4 -5.73 5.00 44.66
CA GLY A 4 -4.53 4.59 43.93
C GLY A 4 -4.81 4.63 42.42
N ALA A 5 -4.38 5.71 41.76
CA ALA A 5 -4.39 5.80 40.31
C ALA A 5 -3.40 4.78 39.73
N GLY A 6 -3.94 3.76 39.05
CA GLY A 6 -3.16 2.83 38.25
C GLY A 6 -2.35 3.62 37.22
N ARG A 7 -1.02 3.60 37.37
CA ARG A 7 -0.10 4.22 36.43
C ARG A 7 -0.28 3.55 35.06
N GLY A 8 -0.81 4.31 34.11
CA GLY A 8 -0.93 3.89 32.72
C GLY A 8 0.43 3.48 32.19
N VAL A 9 0.55 2.22 31.79
CA VAL A 9 1.73 1.72 31.10
C VAL A 9 1.72 2.36 29.72
N SER A 10 2.57 3.35 29.52
CA SER A 10 2.79 3.95 28.20
C SER A 10 3.39 2.90 27.28
N HIS A 11 2.57 2.22 26.47
CA HIS A 11 3.09 1.39 25.40
C HIS A 11 3.62 2.33 24.31
N PRO A 12 4.92 2.27 23.95
CA PRO A 12 5.41 3.08 22.84
C PRO A 12 4.67 2.65 21.59
N LEU A 13 3.93 3.58 20.99
CA LEU A 13 3.32 3.34 19.69
C LEU A 13 4.45 3.05 18.70
N PRO A 14 4.36 1.97 17.90
CA PRO A 14 5.33 1.76 16.85
C PRO A 14 5.37 2.99 15.93
N PRO A 15 6.51 3.30 15.31
CA PRO A 15 6.61 4.40 14.37
C PRO A 15 5.50 4.26 13.33
N THR A 16 4.81 5.37 13.03
CA THR A 16 3.73 5.35 12.06
C THR A 16 4.31 4.85 10.73
N PRO A 17 3.80 3.74 10.16
CA PRO A 17 4.28 3.29 8.87
C PRO A 17 4.03 4.38 7.83
N PRO A 18 4.87 4.49 6.78
CA PRO A 18 4.67 5.45 5.72
C PRO A 18 3.24 5.33 5.17
N ALA A 19 2.64 6.46 4.82
CA ALA A 19 1.28 6.49 4.31
C ALA A 19 1.19 5.60 3.07
N ARG A 20 0.29 4.60 3.13
CA ARG A 20 -0.03 3.73 1.99
C ARG A 20 -0.69 4.57 0.91
N GLN A 21 -0.32 4.34 -0.34
CA GLN A 21 -0.78 5.15 -1.47
C GLN A 21 -1.75 4.35 -2.32
N HIS A 22 -2.94 4.93 -2.56
CA HIS A 22 -3.87 4.38 -3.53
C HIS A 22 -3.32 4.58 -4.94
N CYS A 23 -3.44 3.54 -5.76
CA CYS A 23 -3.03 3.55 -7.16
C CYS A 23 -4.06 2.81 -8.03
N TRP A 24 -4.00 3.10 -9.32
CA TRP A 24 -4.60 2.27 -10.35
C TRP A 24 -3.54 1.32 -10.88
N VAL A 25 -3.90 0.04 -11.04
CA VAL A 25 -3.05 -1.02 -11.56
C VAL A 25 -3.47 -1.38 -12.99
N THR A 26 -2.52 -1.40 -13.92
CA THR A 26 -2.77 -1.77 -15.33
C THR A 26 -1.75 -2.80 -15.83
N GLY A 27 -2.06 -3.44 -16.96
CA GLY A 27 -1.12 -4.33 -17.65
C GLY A 27 -0.91 -5.69 -16.98
N VAL A 28 -1.78 -6.11 -16.07
CA VAL A 28 -1.74 -7.44 -15.48
C VAL A 28 -2.16 -8.48 -16.53
N PRO A 29 -1.37 -9.55 -16.76
CA PRO A 29 -1.75 -10.62 -17.67
C PRO A 29 -3.11 -11.22 -17.32
N GLY A 30 -4.02 -11.31 -18.29
CA GLY A 30 -5.38 -11.80 -18.07
C GLY A 30 -6.34 -10.81 -17.40
N ALA A 31 -5.88 -9.60 -17.03
CA ALA A 31 -6.71 -8.57 -16.42
C ALA A 31 -6.16 -7.16 -16.74
N ARG A 32 -6.49 -6.62 -17.93
CA ARG A 32 -5.89 -5.37 -18.46
C ARG A 32 -6.00 -4.14 -17.54
N GLY A 33 -7.01 -4.06 -16.67
CA GLY A 33 -7.23 -2.94 -15.75
C GLY A 33 -7.98 -1.76 -16.39
N PRO A 34 -8.04 -0.58 -15.72
CA PRO A 34 -7.41 -0.28 -14.44
C PRO A 34 -8.13 -0.93 -13.25
N HIS A 35 -7.36 -1.50 -12.32
CA HIS A 35 -7.86 -2.05 -11.07
C HIS A 35 -7.50 -1.13 -9.89
N PRO A 36 -8.41 -0.90 -8.93
CA PRO A 36 -8.07 -0.14 -7.73
C PRO A 36 -7.10 -0.94 -6.86
N GLY A 37 -6.01 -0.29 -6.42
CA GLY A 37 -4.96 -0.91 -5.63
C GLY A 37 -4.39 -0.01 -4.54
N LEU A 38 -3.62 -0.63 -3.64
CA LEU A 38 -2.94 0.01 -2.54
C LEU A 38 -1.48 -0.45 -2.48
N VAL A 39 -0.55 0.50 -2.55
CA VAL A 39 0.88 0.23 -2.36
C VAL A 39 1.18 -0.05 -0.89
N LEU A 40 1.80 -1.20 -0.63
CA LEU A 40 2.15 -1.69 0.70
C LEU A 40 3.62 -1.44 1.03
N GLU A 41 4.51 -1.68 0.06
CA GLU A 41 5.96 -1.62 0.24
C GLU A 41 6.65 -1.31 -1.10
N TRP A 42 7.88 -0.80 -1.04
CA TRP A 42 8.79 -0.66 -2.17
C TRP A 42 10.06 -1.46 -1.94
N ARG A 43 10.57 -2.13 -2.97
CA ARG A 43 11.86 -2.82 -2.94
C ARG A 43 12.67 -2.58 -4.20
N ARG A 44 13.96 -2.90 -4.13
CA ARG A 44 14.81 -3.11 -5.32
C ARG A 44 14.78 -4.58 -5.73
N ALA A 45 14.48 -4.86 -6.98
CA ALA A 45 14.62 -6.19 -7.57
C ALA A 45 16.10 -6.55 -7.79
N GLY A 46 16.39 -7.80 -8.15
CA GLY A 46 17.76 -8.29 -8.33
C GLY A 46 18.55 -7.57 -9.44
N ASP A 47 17.86 -6.94 -10.39
CA ASP A 47 18.41 -6.10 -11.46
C ASP A 47 18.54 -4.62 -11.07
N GLY A 48 18.17 -4.26 -9.83
CA GLY A 48 18.17 -2.89 -9.33
C GLY A 48 16.95 -2.07 -9.73
N ALA A 49 15.98 -2.61 -10.47
CA ALA A 49 14.71 -1.92 -10.73
C ALA A 49 13.90 -1.77 -9.44
N TRP A 50 13.08 -0.70 -9.36
CA TRP A 50 12.11 -0.58 -8.27
C TRP A 50 10.89 -1.45 -8.56
N GLU A 51 10.36 -2.08 -7.52
CA GLU A 51 9.04 -2.72 -7.54
C GLU A 51 8.25 -2.28 -6.31
N ALA A 52 6.93 -2.20 -6.46
CA ALA A 52 6.01 -1.98 -5.36
C ALA A 52 5.19 -3.25 -5.10
N LEU A 53 5.04 -3.62 -3.84
CA LEU A 53 4.09 -4.64 -3.42
C LEU A 53 2.73 -3.99 -3.37
N VAL A 54 1.81 -4.46 -4.23
CA VAL A 54 0.48 -3.88 -4.35
C VAL A 54 -0.57 -4.95 -4.09
N VAL A 55 -1.56 -4.62 -3.26
CA VAL A 55 -2.81 -5.36 -3.19
C VAL A 55 -3.84 -4.66 -4.07
N PHE A 56 -4.51 -5.40 -4.95
CA PHE A 56 -5.54 -4.87 -5.84
C PHE A 56 -6.61 -5.94 -6.12
N VAL A 57 -7.80 -5.48 -6.52
CA VAL A 57 -8.93 -6.37 -6.78
C VAL A 57 -9.14 -6.51 -8.27
N VAL A 58 -9.18 -7.75 -8.77
CA VAL A 58 -9.57 -8.05 -10.15
C VAL A 58 -11.03 -8.47 -10.15
N GLU A 59 -11.94 -7.53 -10.43
CA GLU A 59 -13.38 -7.76 -10.33
C GLU A 59 -13.86 -8.92 -11.20
N ALA A 60 -13.38 -9.03 -12.44
CA ALA A 60 -13.77 -10.13 -13.35
C ALA A 60 -13.40 -11.52 -12.80
N GLN A 61 -12.42 -11.60 -11.91
CA GLN A 61 -11.96 -12.85 -11.30
C GLN A 61 -12.45 -13.00 -9.84
N GLN A 62 -13.16 -12.00 -9.30
CA GLN A 62 -13.61 -11.94 -7.91
C GLN A 62 -12.48 -12.26 -6.91
N ALA A 63 -11.27 -11.77 -7.21
CA ALA A 63 -10.05 -12.12 -6.47
C ALA A 63 -9.30 -10.86 -6.02
N ALA A 64 -8.75 -10.93 -4.80
CA ALA A 64 -7.74 -9.99 -4.32
C ALA A 64 -6.36 -10.58 -4.61
N VAL A 65 -5.53 -9.81 -5.30
CA VAL A 65 -4.19 -10.21 -5.71
C VAL A 65 -3.18 -9.34 -4.98
N GLN A 66 -2.13 -9.97 -4.44
CA GLN A 66 -0.98 -9.28 -3.88
C GLN A 66 0.25 -9.65 -4.70
N GLN A 67 0.86 -8.67 -5.37
CA GLN A 67 2.01 -8.93 -6.23
C GLN A 67 2.99 -7.75 -6.27
N TRP A 68 4.25 -8.05 -6.59
CA TRP A 68 5.25 -7.03 -6.91
C TRP A 68 5.02 -6.55 -8.35
N LEU A 69 4.93 -5.24 -8.51
CA LEU A 69 4.69 -4.58 -9.79
C LEU A 69 5.74 -3.52 -10.08
N PRO A 70 6.16 -3.36 -11.35
CA PRO A 70 6.99 -2.23 -11.73
C PRO A 70 6.19 -0.92 -11.62
N PRO A 71 6.84 0.22 -11.38
CA PRO A 71 6.19 1.54 -11.35
C PRO A 71 5.39 1.86 -12.61
N SER A 72 5.79 1.33 -13.78
CA SER A 72 5.09 1.53 -15.05
C SER A 72 3.69 0.91 -15.10
N SER A 73 3.39 -0.03 -14.20
CA SER A 73 2.05 -0.62 -14.04
C SER A 73 1.15 0.18 -13.10
N LEU A 74 1.65 1.25 -12.48
CA LEU A 74 0.99 1.98 -11.40
C LEU A 74 0.73 3.45 -11.76
N THR A 75 -0.51 3.89 -11.61
CA THR A 75 -0.89 5.30 -11.73
C THR A 75 -1.41 5.80 -10.38
N PRO A 76 -0.84 6.87 -9.78
CA PRO A 76 -1.35 7.41 -8.52
C PRO A 76 -2.80 7.90 -8.62
N VAL A 77 -3.59 7.67 -7.58
CA VAL A 77 -4.93 8.27 -7.48
C VAL A 77 -4.78 9.71 -6.99
N GLY A 78 -4.76 10.68 -7.92
CA GLY A 78 -4.82 12.12 -7.66
C GLY A 78 -3.79 12.64 -6.65
N ARG A 79 -2.73 13.31 -7.10
CA ARG A 79 -1.95 14.16 -6.19
C ARG A 79 -2.78 15.40 -5.90
N SER A 80 -3.26 15.58 -4.66
CA SER A 80 -3.44 16.94 -4.16
C SER A 80 -2.04 17.55 -4.11
N SER A 81 -1.72 18.42 -5.08
CA SER A 81 -0.63 19.36 -4.92
C SER A 81 -0.97 20.21 -3.70
N ARG A 82 -0.19 20.10 -2.63
CA ARG A 82 -0.16 21.17 -1.63
C ARG A 82 0.34 22.40 -2.38
N VAL A 83 -0.55 23.36 -2.57
CA VAL A 83 -0.25 24.74 -2.95
C VAL A 83 0.58 25.37 -1.84
#